data_AF-A0A6L6TBU9-F1
#
_entry.id   AF-A0A6L6TBU9-F1
#
_cell.length_a   1.000
_cell.length_b   1.000
_cell.length_c   1.000
_cell.angle_alpha   90.00
_cell.angle_beta   90.00
_cell.angle_gamma   90.00
#
_symmetry.space_group_name_H-M   'P 1'
#
loop_
_entity.id
_entity.type
_entity.pdbx_description
1 polymer ?
#
loop_
_entity_poly.entity_id
_entity_poly.type
_entity_poly.pdbx_seq_one_letter_code
_entity_poly.pdbx_strand_id
1 'polypeptide(L)'
;MKKLWKWMVAWVLAIPLASATPYRGEPLSLNFQDVQVRAVLQVLADYAGVNLVASDAVQGNITLRLQDVPWDQALDLVLRSKGLARREEGNVLLVAPAAELAGQSLDARMGQVLDAQLQPLQRELMPIHHAEASALAQLLLATLADDGILTGRGSLSVDARTNTLVAYQPADRLDELRQLVAQLDVPVRQVAIEARIVEASVDYEKSLGVRWGGPLYDERVRPGKELFVDLGVERAGSSVGLGVLRGGILLDLELSAMEKSGNGEIISQPKVVTADKETARILKGTEVPYQETSKSGATSVSFREASLSLEVTPQITPDNKVIMTVRVTKDEPDYVNALNNVPPIRKNEVNAKVRVADGETIVIGGVYSTTQNNVVDKVPFFGDLPYVGRLFRRDVLQEKKSELLVFLTPRIMSDQAIAVSR
;
A
#
# COMPACT_ATOMS: atom_id res chain seq x y z
N MET A 1 22.77 29.02 -17.98
CA MET A 1 22.33 30.27 -18.63
C MET A 1 22.15 30.03 -20.12
N LYS A 2 21.01 30.43 -20.69
CA LYS A 2 20.63 30.40 -22.12
C LYS A 2 20.33 29.02 -22.75
N LYS A 3 19.23 28.34 -22.34
CA LYS A 3 18.49 27.39 -23.21
C LYS A 3 17.16 26.85 -22.65
N LEU A 4 16.39 27.65 -21.91
CA LEU A 4 15.06 27.26 -21.40
C LEU A 4 13.97 28.32 -21.63
N TRP A 5 14.20 29.29 -22.52
CA TRP A 5 13.30 30.44 -22.74
C TRP A 5 12.22 30.20 -23.83
N LYS A 6 12.29 29.14 -24.63
CA LYS A 6 11.49 29.06 -25.89
C LYS A 6 10.18 28.25 -25.84
N TRP A 7 9.72 27.77 -24.69
CA TRP A 7 8.51 26.92 -24.60
C TRP A 7 7.44 27.44 -23.61
N MET A 8 7.41 28.75 -23.32
CA MET A 8 6.50 29.34 -22.34
C MET A 8 5.82 30.64 -22.78
N VAL A 9 5.52 30.79 -24.08
CA VAL A 9 4.82 31.98 -24.64
C VAL A 9 3.58 31.62 -25.48
N ALA A 10 3.10 30.38 -25.42
CA ALA A 10 1.93 29.95 -26.18
C ALA A 10 0.84 29.35 -25.29
N TRP A 11 0.45 30.07 -24.23
CA TRP A 11 -0.92 29.98 -23.70
C TRP A 11 -1.57 31.34 -23.96
N VAL A 12 -2.00 31.48 -25.21
CA VAL A 12 -2.90 32.53 -25.67
C VAL A 12 -4.13 32.49 -24.77
N LEU A 13 -4.44 33.64 -24.16
CA LEU A 13 -5.74 33.91 -23.56
C LEU A 13 -6.83 33.53 -24.57
N ALA A 14 -7.41 32.33 -24.42
CA ALA A 14 -8.70 32.02 -24.99
C ALA A 14 -9.73 32.77 -24.14
N ILE A 15 -9.85 34.07 -24.42
CA ILE A 15 -11.04 34.84 -24.04
C ILE A 15 -12.21 34.08 -24.68
N PRO A 16 -13.19 33.57 -23.92
CA PRO A 16 -14.38 33.03 -24.53
C PRO A 16 -14.98 34.17 -25.35
N LEU A 17 -14.99 34.03 -26.69
CA LEU A 17 -15.79 34.86 -27.56
C LEU A 17 -17.21 34.77 -27.02
N ALA A 18 -17.68 35.86 -26.40
CA ALA A 18 -19.03 35.99 -25.90
C ALA A 18 -19.97 35.55 -27.03
N SER A 19 -20.60 34.40 -26.83
CA SER A 19 -21.58 33.87 -27.77
C SER A 19 -22.71 34.89 -27.79
N ALA A 20 -22.90 35.58 -28.92
CA ALA A 20 -24.02 36.49 -29.07
C ALA A 20 -25.30 35.66 -28.86
N THR A 21 -25.99 35.89 -27.75
CA THR A 21 -27.27 35.25 -27.44
C THR A 21 -28.18 35.45 -28.65
N PRO A 22 -28.72 34.38 -29.27
CA PRO A 22 -29.59 34.52 -30.42
C PRO A 22 -30.82 35.32 -29.99
N TYR A 23 -31.08 36.43 -30.68
CA TYR A 23 -32.29 37.22 -30.48
C TYR A 23 -33.50 36.37 -30.89
N ARG A 24 -34.48 36.23 -30.00
CA ARG A 24 -35.62 35.30 -30.12
C ARG A 24 -36.98 36.01 -30.10
N GLY A 25 -36.99 37.33 -29.97
CA GLY A 25 -38.22 38.11 -29.87
C GLY A 25 -39.04 38.13 -31.18
N GLU A 26 -40.35 38.27 -31.04
CA GLU A 26 -41.24 38.54 -32.18
C GLU A 26 -40.80 39.82 -32.92
N PRO A 27 -40.76 39.82 -34.27
CA PRO A 27 -40.30 40.96 -35.04
C PRO A 27 -41.30 42.11 -34.94
N LEU A 28 -40.79 43.32 -34.75
CA LEU A 28 -41.57 44.55 -34.73
C LEU A 28 -41.02 45.58 -35.70
N SER A 29 -41.94 46.43 -36.18
CA SER A 29 -41.66 47.53 -37.09
C SER A 29 -42.21 48.82 -36.47
N LEU A 30 -41.32 49.71 -36.03
CA LEU A 30 -41.67 50.95 -35.31
C LEU A 30 -40.85 52.12 -35.85
N ASN A 31 -41.44 53.31 -35.87
CA ASN A 31 -40.77 54.54 -36.28
C ASN A 31 -41.00 55.62 -35.23
N PHE A 32 -39.94 56.00 -34.52
CA PHE A 32 -39.93 57.04 -33.51
C PHE A 32 -39.03 58.19 -33.98
N GLN A 33 -39.56 59.41 -33.93
CA GLN A 33 -38.80 60.63 -34.20
C GLN A 33 -38.86 61.52 -32.98
N ASP A 34 -37.70 61.79 -32.38
CA ASP A 34 -37.55 62.65 -31.20
C ASP A 34 -38.46 62.26 -30.01
N VAL A 35 -38.54 60.96 -29.73
CA VAL A 35 -39.38 60.43 -28.64
C VAL A 35 -38.53 60.18 -27.39
N GLN A 36 -39.09 60.43 -26.21
CA GLN A 36 -38.41 60.14 -24.94
C GLN A 36 -38.11 58.65 -24.82
N VAL A 37 -36.89 58.30 -24.40
CA VAL A 37 -36.42 56.90 -24.29
C VAL A 37 -37.35 56.07 -23.40
N ARG A 38 -37.90 56.63 -22.31
CA ARG A 38 -38.87 55.95 -21.44
C ARG A 38 -40.13 55.49 -22.17
N ALA A 39 -40.69 56.34 -23.05
CA ALA A 39 -41.88 56.00 -23.82
C ALA A 39 -41.59 54.87 -24.83
N VAL A 40 -40.40 54.90 -25.45
CA VAL A 40 -39.95 53.82 -26.34
C VAL A 40 -39.79 52.51 -25.57
N LEU A 41 -39.14 52.53 -24.40
CA LEU A 41 -38.97 51.35 -23.56
C LEU A 41 -40.31 50.78 -23.09
N GLN A 42 -41.29 51.63 -22.76
CA GLN A 42 -42.63 51.20 -22.37
C GLN A 42 -43.35 50.48 -23.52
N VAL A 43 -43.32 51.04 -24.73
CA VAL A 43 -43.94 50.38 -25.90
C VAL A 43 -43.28 49.04 -26.20
N LEU A 44 -41.95 48.95 -26.06
CA LEU A 44 -41.24 47.68 -26.22
C LEU A 44 -41.61 46.66 -25.13
N ALA A 45 -41.81 47.10 -23.88
CA ALA A 45 -42.22 46.26 -22.76
C ALA A 45 -43.67 45.78 -22.89
N ASP A 46 -44.58 46.66 -23.30
CA ASP A 46 -45.99 46.35 -23.56
C ASP A 46 -46.12 45.33 -24.69
N TYR A 47 -45.29 45.44 -25.74
CA TYR A 47 -45.22 44.47 -26.82
C TYR A 47 -44.65 43.12 -26.36
N ALA A 48 -43.61 43.13 -25.53
CA ALA A 48 -42.99 41.93 -25.00
C ALA A 48 -43.78 41.26 -23.85
N GLY A 49 -44.82 41.92 -23.32
CA GLY A 49 -45.64 41.43 -22.21
C GLY A 49 -44.91 41.41 -20.86
N VAL A 50 -43.89 42.24 -20.67
CA VAL A 50 -43.07 42.29 -19.44
C VAL A 50 -43.33 43.58 -18.65
N ASN A 51 -43.30 43.50 -17.32
CA ASN A 51 -43.42 44.70 -16.50
C ASN A 51 -42.10 45.48 -16.52
N LEU A 52 -42.11 46.75 -16.91
CA LEU A 52 -40.93 47.62 -16.96
C LEU A 52 -40.90 48.59 -15.78
N VAL A 53 -39.75 48.65 -15.10
CA VAL A 53 -39.43 49.73 -14.15
C VAL A 53 -38.23 50.49 -14.70
N ALA A 54 -38.43 51.73 -15.12
CA ALA A 54 -37.37 52.61 -15.59
C ALA A 54 -36.95 53.56 -14.45
N SER A 55 -35.65 53.66 -14.16
CA SER A 55 -35.13 54.64 -13.19
C SER A 55 -35.37 56.08 -13.67
N ASP A 56 -35.56 57.02 -12.73
CA ASP A 56 -35.74 58.45 -13.01
C ASP A 56 -34.55 59.06 -13.77
N ALA A 57 -33.37 58.45 -13.62
CA ALA A 57 -32.13 58.81 -14.31
C ALA A 57 -32.13 58.50 -15.82
N VAL A 58 -33.12 57.76 -16.35
CA VAL A 58 -33.22 57.44 -17.78
C VAL A 58 -33.76 58.63 -18.57
N GLN A 59 -32.88 59.56 -18.96
CA GLN A 59 -33.25 60.79 -19.66
C GLN A 59 -32.76 60.84 -21.11
N GLY A 60 -33.46 61.62 -21.93
CA GLY A 60 -33.10 61.93 -23.32
C GLY A 60 -34.10 61.44 -24.35
N ASN A 61 -33.96 61.98 -25.57
CA ASN A 61 -34.76 61.60 -26.72
C ASN A 61 -33.98 60.67 -27.65
N ILE A 62 -34.69 59.80 -28.35
CA ILE A 62 -34.14 58.89 -29.35
C ILE A 62 -34.99 58.95 -30.62
N THR A 63 -34.31 58.93 -31.75
CA THR A 63 -34.91 58.77 -33.07
C THR A 63 -34.49 57.40 -33.58
N LEU A 64 -35.46 56.53 -33.85
CA LEU A 64 -35.21 55.14 -34.20
C LEU A 64 -36.24 54.69 -35.24
N ARG A 65 -35.77 54.05 -36.31
CA ARG A 65 -36.61 53.39 -37.29
C ARG A 65 -36.22 51.91 -37.35
N LEU A 66 -37.15 51.05 -36.96
CA LEU A 66 -37.01 49.60 -36.96
C LEU A 66 -37.93 49.01 -38.03
N GLN A 67 -37.43 48.05 -38.80
CA GLN A 67 -38.19 47.28 -39.78
C GLN A 67 -37.85 45.80 -39.59
N ASP A 68 -38.85 45.01 -39.22
CA ASP A 68 -38.76 43.57 -38.98
C ASP A 68 -37.61 43.16 -38.04
N VAL A 69 -37.47 43.91 -36.93
CA VAL A 69 -36.41 43.66 -35.93
C VAL A 69 -37.02 42.96 -34.71
N PRO A 70 -36.45 41.84 -34.22
CA PRO A 70 -36.85 41.23 -32.95
C PRO A 70 -36.87 42.24 -31.80
N TRP A 71 -37.90 42.22 -30.95
CA TRP A 71 -38.07 43.21 -29.89
C TRP A 71 -36.90 43.25 -28.88
N ASP A 72 -36.27 42.11 -28.61
CA ASP A 72 -35.12 41.97 -27.72
C ASP A 72 -33.85 42.58 -28.32
N GLN A 73 -33.68 42.44 -29.63
CA GLN A 73 -32.65 43.15 -30.39
C GLN A 73 -32.92 44.67 -30.42
N ALA A 74 -34.17 45.07 -30.64
CA ALA A 74 -34.59 46.47 -30.59
C ALA A 74 -34.32 47.10 -29.22
N LEU A 75 -34.64 46.40 -28.14
CA LEU A 75 -34.36 46.81 -26.77
C LEU A 75 -32.86 46.96 -26.53
N ASP A 76 -32.04 45.97 -26.90
CA ASP A 76 -30.58 46.02 -26.75
C ASP A 76 -29.96 47.21 -27.51
N LEU A 77 -30.46 47.52 -28.72
CA LEU A 77 -30.03 48.70 -29.50
C LEU A 77 -30.36 50.02 -28.79
N VAL A 78 -31.56 50.15 -28.22
CA VAL A 78 -31.97 51.33 -27.45
C VAL A 78 -31.12 51.49 -26.18
N LEU A 79 -30.89 50.39 -25.46
CA LEU A 79 -30.08 50.38 -24.25
C LEU A 79 -28.63 50.79 -24.53
N ARG A 80 -27.99 50.19 -25.54
CA ARG A 80 -26.61 50.50 -25.94
C ARG A 80 -26.44 51.93 -26.43
N SER A 81 -27.39 52.46 -27.21
CA SER A 81 -27.31 53.83 -27.75
C SER A 81 -27.28 54.91 -26.67
N LYS A 82 -27.83 54.62 -25.48
CA LYS A 82 -27.92 55.58 -24.36
C LYS A 82 -27.14 55.15 -23.12
N GLY A 83 -26.31 54.09 -23.22
CA GLY A 83 -25.49 53.61 -22.10
C GLY A 83 -26.31 53.03 -20.94
N LEU A 84 -27.50 52.51 -21.22
CA LEU A 84 -28.38 51.89 -20.25
C LEU A 84 -28.09 50.38 -20.19
N ALA A 85 -28.38 49.77 -19.05
CA ALA A 85 -28.35 48.32 -18.87
C ALA A 85 -29.71 47.84 -18.34
N ARG A 86 -29.97 46.55 -18.55
CA ARG A 86 -31.16 45.88 -18.04
C ARG A 86 -30.79 44.86 -16.96
N ARG A 87 -31.64 44.72 -15.95
CA ARG A 87 -31.60 43.62 -14.97
C ARG A 87 -32.97 42.97 -14.94
N GLU A 88 -32.98 41.65 -15.06
CA GLU A 88 -34.19 40.84 -14.98
C GLU A 88 -34.30 40.29 -13.56
N GLU A 89 -35.35 40.69 -12.84
CA GLU A 89 -35.69 40.15 -11.52
C GLU A 89 -37.08 39.51 -11.59
N GLY A 90 -37.10 38.20 -11.88
CA GLY A 90 -38.33 37.43 -12.06
C GLY A 90 -39.17 37.95 -13.23
N ASN A 91 -40.32 38.57 -12.94
CA ASN A 91 -41.29 39.07 -13.93
C ASN A 91 -41.20 40.59 -14.17
N VAL A 92 -40.14 41.23 -13.67
CA VAL A 92 -39.92 42.68 -13.78
C VAL A 92 -38.58 42.94 -14.46
N LEU A 93 -38.60 43.82 -15.45
CA LEU A 93 -37.45 44.31 -16.17
C LEU A 93 -37.06 45.69 -15.62
N LEU A 94 -35.93 45.76 -14.91
CA LEU A 94 -35.37 47.00 -14.41
C LEU A 94 -34.40 47.59 -15.45
N VAL A 95 -34.66 48.83 -15.88
CA VAL A 95 -33.79 49.56 -16.80
C VAL A 95 -33.24 50.81 -16.12
N ALA A 96 -31.92 50.91 -16.04
CA ALA A 96 -31.21 52.02 -15.43
C ALA A 96 -29.85 52.24 -16.11
N PRO A 97 -29.18 53.39 -15.90
CA PRO A 97 -27.83 53.63 -16.40
C PRO A 97 -26.87 52.52 -15.98
N ALA A 98 -26.00 52.08 -16.89
CA ALA A 98 -25.11 50.94 -16.64
C ALA A 98 -24.21 51.16 -15.41
N ALA A 99 -23.83 52.40 -15.12
CA ALA A 99 -23.04 52.77 -13.94
C ALA A 99 -23.79 52.59 -12.62
N GLU A 100 -25.10 52.87 -12.59
CA GLU A 100 -25.93 52.74 -11.39
C GLU A 100 -26.21 51.27 -11.06
N LEU A 101 -26.56 50.47 -12.08
CA LEU A 101 -26.76 49.02 -11.90
C LEU A 101 -25.47 48.30 -11.51
N ALA A 102 -24.33 48.73 -12.05
CA ALA A 102 -23.02 48.23 -11.65
C ALA A 102 -22.72 48.60 -10.18
N GLY A 103 -22.94 49.86 -9.80
CA GLY A 103 -22.79 50.33 -8.41
C GLY A 103 -23.63 49.53 -7.42
N GLN A 104 -24.94 49.39 -7.67
CA GLN A 104 -25.84 48.60 -6.82
C GLN A 104 -25.43 47.12 -6.69
N SER A 105 -24.89 46.51 -7.75
CA SER A 105 -24.40 45.13 -7.67
C SER A 105 -23.12 44.99 -6.85
N LEU A 106 -22.26 46.00 -6.90
CA LEU A 106 -21.08 46.08 -6.06
C LEU A 106 -21.48 46.33 -4.61
N ASP A 107 -22.41 47.25 -4.35
CA ASP A 107 -22.92 47.54 -3.01
C ASP A 107 -23.66 46.35 -2.38
N ALA A 108 -24.45 45.61 -3.17
CA ALA A 108 -25.10 44.38 -2.69
C ALA A 108 -24.09 43.28 -2.36
N ARG A 109 -23.06 43.09 -3.22
CA ARG A 109 -21.96 42.15 -2.94
C ARG A 109 -21.12 42.59 -1.76
N MET A 110 -20.84 43.89 -1.64
CA MET A 110 -20.13 44.46 -0.51
C MET A 110 -20.95 44.31 0.77
N GLY A 111 -22.26 44.55 0.73
CA GLY A 111 -23.17 44.32 1.85
C GLY A 111 -23.13 42.88 2.33
N GLN A 112 -23.23 41.91 1.42
CA GLN A 112 -23.09 40.48 1.76
C GLN A 112 -21.72 40.14 2.36
N VAL A 113 -20.64 40.70 1.80
CA VAL A 113 -19.27 40.49 2.31
C VAL A 113 -19.07 41.16 3.67
N LEU A 114 -19.66 42.34 3.88
CA LEU A 114 -19.63 43.08 5.14
C LEU A 114 -20.44 42.35 6.21
N ASP A 115 -21.64 41.87 5.87
CA ASP A 115 -22.49 41.09 6.77
C ASP A 115 -21.82 39.77 7.17
N ALA A 116 -21.21 39.06 6.20
CA ALA A 116 -20.41 37.87 6.48
C ALA A 116 -19.17 38.18 7.34
N GLN A 117 -18.58 39.37 7.20
CA GLN A 117 -17.51 39.81 8.09
C GLN A 117 -18.06 40.14 9.49
N LEU A 118 -19.23 40.73 9.64
CA LEU A 118 -19.75 41.20 10.93
C LEU A 118 -20.32 40.10 11.83
N GLN A 119 -20.42 38.85 11.35
CA GLN A 119 -20.87 37.74 12.17
C GLN A 119 -19.94 37.51 13.40
N PRO A 120 -20.51 37.30 14.60
CA PRO A 120 -19.73 37.05 15.80
C PRO A 120 -19.00 35.71 15.71
N LEU A 121 -17.70 35.73 16.00
CA LEU A 121 -16.88 34.53 16.10
C LEU A 121 -17.11 33.87 17.45
N GLN A 122 -17.22 32.55 17.45
CA GLN A 122 -17.39 31.74 18.66
C GLN A 122 -16.26 30.73 18.76
N ARG A 123 -15.90 30.38 20.00
CA ARG A 123 -14.91 29.35 20.29
C ARG A 123 -15.64 28.09 20.76
N GLU A 124 -15.41 26.97 20.08
CA GLU A 124 -15.92 25.66 20.46
C GLU A 124 -14.74 24.71 20.74
N LEU A 125 -14.91 23.86 21.75
CA LEU A 125 -13.96 22.82 22.14
C LEU A 125 -14.58 21.47 21.76
N MET A 126 -13.94 20.76 20.84
CA MET A 126 -14.42 19.47 20.34
C MET A 126 -13.42 18.37 20.76
N PRO A 127 -13.74 17.54 21.77
CA PRO A 127 -12.89 16.43 22.18
C PRO A 127 -12.92 15.30 21.13
N ILE A 128 -11.76 14.78 20.75
CA ILE A 128 -11.61 13.68 19.78
C ILE A 128 -11.29 12.39 20.53
N HIS A 129 -11.99 11.29 20.20
CA HIS A 129 -11.91 10.05 20.96
C HIS A 129 -11.12 8.94 20.25
N HIS A 130 -11.25 8.81 18.94
CA HIS A 130 -10.71 7.69 18.16
C HIS A 130 -9.52 8.08 17.28
N ALA A 131 -9.52 9.31 16.75
CA ALA A 131 -8.44 9.83 15.93
C ALA A 131 -7.49 10.78 16.69
N GLU A 132 -6.31 11.03 16.13
CA GLU A 132 -5.41 12.05 16.65
C GLU A 132 -5.88 13.45 16.18
N ALA A 133 -6.12 14.36 17.13
CA ALA A 133 -6.62 15.70 16.83
C ALA A 133 -5.66 16.51 15.93
N SER A 134 -4.36 16.23 16.01
CA SER A 134 -3.32 16.84 15.17
C SER A 134 -3.50 16.46 13.68
N ALA A 135 -3.73 15.18 13.40
CA ALA A 135 -3.93 14.65 12.06
C ALA A 135 -5.25 15.13 11.45
N LEU A 136 -6.33 15.15 12.25
CA LEU A 136 -7.61 15.71 11.82
C LEU A 136 -7.50 17.21 11.52
N ALA A 137 -6.82 17.99 12.37
CA ALA A 137 -6.65 19.42 12.13
C ALA A 137 -5.87 19.71 10.84
N GLN A 138 -4.84 18.91 10.52
CA GLN A 138 -4.11 19.04 9.25
C GLN A 138 -5.00 18.73 8.04
N LEU A 139 -5.81 17.67 8.13
CA LEU A 139 -6.75 17.30 7.06
C LEU A 139 -7.79 18.40 6.85
N LEU A 140 -8.42 18.88 7.93
CA LEU A 140 -9.42 19.94 7.89
C LEU A 140 -8.83 21.26 7.41
N LEU A 141 -7.61 21.62 7.83
CA LEU A 141 -6.96 22.83 7.38
C LEU A 141 -6.60 22.76 5.88
N ALA A 142 -6.24 21.59 5.37
CA ALA A 142 -5.99 21.36 3.95
C ALA A 142 -7.28 21.43 3.11
N THR A 143 -8.38 20.81 3.55
CA THR A 143 -9.65 20.80 2.80
C THR A 143 -10.35 22.15 2.84
N LEU A 144 -10.38 22.80 4.01
CA LEU A 144 -11.13 24.05 4.20
C LEU A 144 -10.37 25.29 3.68
N ALA A 145 -9.09 25.16 3.34
CA ALA A 145 -8.32 26.21 2.66
C ALA A 145 -8.74 26.38 1.19
N ASP A 146 -9.13 25.30 0.51
CA ASP A 146 -9.52 25.31 -0.91
C ASP A 146 -10.99 25.71 -1.11
N ASP A 147 -11.89 25.32 -0.20
CA ASP A 147 -13.33 25.64 -0.27
C ASP A 147 -13.68 27.08 0.18
N GLY A 148 -12.70 27.92 0.52
CA GLY A 148 -12.96 29.27 1.05
C GLY A 148 -13.60 29.29 2.45
N ILE A 149 -13.79 28.13 3.08
CA ILE A 149 -14.34 27.96 4.43
C ILE A 149 -13.32 28.40 5.50
N LEU A 150 -12.03 28.53 5.16
CA LEU A 150 -11.03 29.23 5.99
C LEU A 150 -10.60 30.59 5.44
N THR A 151 -11.07 31.01 4.27
CA THR A 151 -10.84 32.39 3.84
C THR A 151 -11.69 33.31 4.68
N GLY A 152 -11.06 34.02 5.62
CA GLY A 152 -11.68 35.17 6.24
C GLY A 152 -11.25 35.45 7.66
N ARG A 153 -11.75 34.68 8.64
CA ARG A 153 -11.74 35.15 10.04
C ARG A 153 -11.61 34.07 11.11
N GLY A 154 -11.38 32.82 10.74
CA GLY A 154 -11.37 31.69 11.67
C GLY A 154 -9.99 31.08 11.90
N SER A 155 -9.79 30.44 13.05
CA SER A 155 -8.58 29.64 13.33
C SER A 155 -8.95 28.26 13.85
N LEU A 156 -8.12 27.29 13.50
CA LEU A 156 -8.19 25.92 14.00
C LEU A 156 -6.88 25.63 14.73
N SER A 157 -6.97 25.20 15.98
CA SER A 157 -5.84 24.88 16.83
C SER A 157 -6.11 23.57 17.57
N VAL A 158 -5.04 22.92 18.03
CA VAL A 158 -5.13 21.63 18.71
C VAL A 158 -4.49 21.74 20.09
N ASP A 159 -5.18 21.26 21.11
CA ASP A 159 -4.56 20.95 22.40
C ASP A 159 -4.19 19.47 22.43
N ALA A 160 -2.91 19.17 22.22
CA ALA A 160 -2.39 17.82 22.16
C ALA A 160 -2.49 17.08 23.51
N ARG A 161 -2.48 17.80 24.65
CA ARG A 161 -2.54 17.19 25.98
C ARG A 161 -3.91 16.58 26.27
N THR A 162 -4.97 17.19 25.73
CA THR A 162 -6.37 16.77 25.93
C THR A 162 -7.01 16.20 24.68
N ASN A 163 -6.24 15.98 23.61
CA ASN A 163 -6.72 15.57 22.29
C ASN A 163 -7.98 16.34 21.85
N THR A 164 -7.98 17.65 22.06
CA THR A 164 -9.15 18.51 21.82
C THR A 164 -8.86 19.45 20.67
N LEU A 165 -9.79 19.50 19.72
CA LEU A 165 -9.80 20.46 18.62
C LEU A 165 -10.45 21.76 19.10
N VAL A 166 -9.75 22.86 18.91
CA VAL A 166 -10.18 24.20 19.30
C VAL A 166 -10.45 24.98 18.02
N ALA A 167 -11.73 25.18 17.72
CA ALA A 167 -12.19 25.92 16.56
C ALA A 167 -12.66 27.32 16.97
N TYR A 168 -12.24 28.34 16.24
CA TYR A 168 -12.67 29.72 16.41
C TYR A 168 -13.28 30.22 15.09
N GLN A 169 -14.60 30.15 14.95
CA GLN A 169 -15.32 30.39 13.68
C GLN A 169 -16.76 30.91 13.94
N PRO A 170 -17.48 31.41 12.91
CA PRO A 170 -18.92 31.70 12.99
C PRO A 170 -19.75 30.44 13.31
N ALA A 171 -20.91 30.62 13.93
CA ALA A 171 -21.77 29.51 14.38
C ALA A 171 -22.13 28.52 13.27
N ASP A 172 -22.51 29.01 12.08
CA ASP A 172 -22.90 28.16 10.95
C ASP A 172 -21.78 27.20 10.51
N ARG A 173 -20.51 27.64 10.59
CA ARG A 173 -19.34 26.82 10.24
C ARG A 173 -18.94 25.85 11.35
N LEU A 174 -19.16 26.22 12.62
CA LEU A 174 -18.93 25.32 13.75
C LEU A 174 -19.88 24.12 13.69
N ASP A 175 -21.13 24.33 13.27
CA ASP A 175 -22.10 23.25 13.09
C ASP A 175 -21.68 22.27 11.98
N GLU A 176 -21.21 22.78 10.85
CA GLU A 176 -20.67 21.96 9.75
C GLU A 176 -19.41 21.19 10.19
N LEU A 177 -18.49 21.87 10.87
CA LEU A 177 -17.27 21.25 11.41
C LEU A 177 -17.60 20.11 12.37
N ARG A 178 -18.61 20.29 13.24
CA ARG A 178 -19.05 19.26 14.19
C ARG A 178 -19.59 18.03 13.48
N GLN A 179 -20.39 18.22 12.43
CA GLN A 179 -20.91 17.11 11.63
C GLN A 179 -19.79 16.34 10.93
N LEU A 180 -18.80 17.06 10.37
CA LEU A 180 -17.63 16.45 9.73
C LEU A 180 -16.77 15.67 10.72
N VAL A 181 -16.48 16.26 11.89
CA VAL A 181 -15.71 15.60 12.95
C VAL A 181 -16.42 14.33 13.42
N ALA A 182 -17.75 14.38 13.61
CA ALA A 182 -18.53 13.21 14.02
C ALA A 182 -18.53 12.07 12.98
N GLN A 183 -18.39 12.38 11.69
CA GLN A 183 -18.27 11.37 10.63
C GLN A 183 -16.86 10.79 10.51
N LEU A 184 -15.83 11.56 10.88
CA LEU A 184 -14.43 11.16 10.78
C LEU A 184 -13.90 10.46 12.05
N ASP A 185 -14.39 10.84 13.23
CA ASP A 185 -14.00 10.26 14.53
C ASP A 185 -14.73 8.93 14.78
N VAL A 186 -14.45 7.93 13.95
CA VAL A 186 -14.98 6.57 14.08
C VAL A 186 -13.89 5.60 14.57
N PRO A 187 -14.25 4.57 15.36
CA PRO A 187 -13.29 3.58 15.82
C PRO A 187 -12.64 2.84 14.65
N VAL A 188 -11.33 2.68 14.69
CA VAL A 188 -10.60 1.89 13.71
C VAL A 188 -10.84 0.41 13.95
N ARG A 189 -11.13 -0.32 12.87
CA ARG A 189 -11.24 -1.78 12.92
C ARG A 189 -9.87 -2.40 13.17
N GLN A 190 -9.85 -3.50 13.91
CA GLN A 190 -8.63 -4.26 14.19
C GLN A 190 -8.59 -5.54 13.36
N VAL A 191 -7.39 -6.02 13.06
CA VAL A 191 -7.15 -7.28 12.34
C VAL A 191 -6.17 -8.11 13.14
N ALA A 192 -6.54 -9.35 13.43
CA ALA A 192 -5.63 -10.39 13.88
C ALA A 192 -5.03 -11.10 12.65
N ILE A 193 -3.71 -11.18 12.58
CA ILE A 193 -2.99 -11.89 11.52
C ILE A 193 -2.28 -13.08 12.15
N GLU A 194 -2.56 -14.26 11.62
CA GLU A 194 -1.87 -15.50 11.94
C GLU A 194 -1.03 -15.94 10.76
N ALA A 195 0.27 -16.12 10.97
CA ALA A 195 1.13 -16.81 10.01
C ALA A 195 1.36 -18.25 10.45
N ARG A 196 1.42 -19.17 9.49
CA ARG A 196 1.90 -20.54 9.73
C ARG A 196 3.06 -20.80 8.78
N ILE A 197 4.21 -21.12 9.33
CA ILE A 197 5.41 -21.46 8.57
C ILE A 197 5.68 -22.93 8.82
N VAL A 198 5.58 -23.72 7.77
CA VAL A 198 5.76 -25.18 7.82
C VAL A 198 7.05 -25.51 7.08
N GLU A 199 7.97 -26.17 7.76
CA GLU A 199 9.18 -26.71 7.17
C GLU A 199 9.15 -28.23 7.29
N ALA A 200 9.21 -28.93 6.16
CA ALA A 200 9.32 -30.37 6.08
C ALA A 200 10.68 -30.75 5.52
N SER A 201 11.36 -31.69 6.16
CA SER A 201 12.62 -32.27 5.68
C SER A 201 12.52 -33.79 5.59
N VAL A 202 13.04 -34.33 4.50
CA VAL A 202 13.15 -35.78 4.28
C VAL A 202 14.60 -36.08 3.89
N ASP A 203 15.29 -36.84 4.73
CA ASP A 203 16.64 -37.33 4.50
C ASP A 203 16.59 -38.84 4.20
N TYR A 204 17.22 -39.26 3.11
CA TYR A 204 17.37 -40.66 2.72
C TYR A 204 18.83 -40.96 2.42
N GLU A 205 19.32 -42.09 2.91
CA GLU A 205 20.68 -42.56 2.67
C GLU A 205 20.69 -44.07 2.48
N LYS A 206 21.37 -44.53 1.44
CA LYS A 206 21.55 -45.94 1.13
C LYS A 206 23.00 -46.20 0.77
N SER A 207 23.63 -47.16 1.42
CA SER A 207 25.00 -47.56 1.14
C SER A 207 25.15 -49.08 1.11
N LEU A 208 25.95 -49.54 0.15
CA LEU A 208 26.30 -50.93 -0.03
C LEU A 208 27.79 -51.01 -0.33
N GLY A 209 28.51 -51.83 0.42
CA GLY A 209 29.95 -51.95 0.33
C GLY A 209 30.43 -53.37 0.59
N VAL A 210 31.65 -53.65 0.15
CA VAL A 210 32.27 -54.97 0.26
C VAL A 210 33.68 -54.81 0.82
N ARG A 211 34.04 -55.66 1.78
CA ARG A 211 35.41 -55.85 2.24
C ARG A 211 35.81 -57.28 1.94
N TRP A 212 36.99 -57.47 1.39
CA TRP A 212 37.56 -58.81 1.36
C TRP A 212 39.07 -58.77 1.33
N GLY A 213 39.65 -59.81 1.90
CA GLY A 213 41.05 -59.82 2.27
C GLY A 213 41.51 -61.21 2.67
N GLY A 214 42.81 -61.35 2.84
CA GLY A 214 43.40 -62.62 3.20
C GLY A 214 44.90 -62.48 3.36
N PRO A 215 45.49 -63.00 4.45
CA PRO A 215 46.94 -63.04 4.57
C PRO A 215 47.53 -63.89 3.45
N LEU A 216 48.49 -63.33 2.71
CA LEU A 216 49.18 -64.04 1.63
C LEU A 216 50.30 -64.97 2.15
N TYR A 217 50.73 -64.85 3.42
CA TYR A 217 51.83 -65.65 3.97
C TYR A 217 51.68 -66.02 5.46
N ASP A 218 52.25 -67.18 5.79
CA ASP A 218 52.23 -67.96 7.03
C ASP A 218 52.87 -67.26 8.24
N GLU A 219 52.26 -66.18 8.75
CA GLU A 219 52.52 -65.70 10.11
C GLU A 219 51.21 -65.39 10.84
N ARG A 220 50.98 -66.12 11.95
CA ARG A 220 49.96 -65.95 13.00
C ARG A 220 48.93 -64.84 12.74
N VAL A 221 47.90 -65.22 11.98
CA VAL A 221 46.84 -64.35 11.45
C VAL A 221 45.96 -63.77 12.56
N ARG A 222 45.85 -62.44 12.60
CA ARG A 222 44.73 -61.73 13.21
C ARG A 222 43.73 -61.38 12.09
N PRO A 223 42.47 -61.84 12.14
CA PRO A 223 41.45 -61.48 11.16
C PRO A 223 41.35 -59.95 10.97
N GLY A 224 41.23 -59.48 9.73
CA GLY A 224 40.95 -58.06 9.41
C GLY A 224 42.14 -57.12 9.21
N LYS A 225 43.40 -57.59 9.23
CA LYS A 225 44.58 -56.71 9.12
C LYS A 225 45.16 -56.56 7.69
N GLU A 226 44.88 -57.48 6.77
CA GLU A 226 45.33 -57.44 5.37
C GLU A 226 44.14 -57.55 4.41
N LEU A 227 43.59 -56.40 4.01
CA LEU A 227 42.45 -56.30 3.08
C LEU A 227 42.95 -56.04 1.65
N PHE A 228 42.48 -56.83 0.67
CA PHE A 228 42.73 -56.57 -0.76
C PHE A 228 41.80 -55.48 -1.27
N VAL A 229 40.58 -55.44 -0.74
CA VAL A 229 39.55 -54.44 -1.00
C VAL A 229 38.94 -54.05 0.33
N ASP A 230 39.08 -52.78 0.71
CA ASP A 230 38.42 -52.19 1.87
C ASP A 230 37.42 -51.12 1.43
N LEU A 231 36.29 -51.59 0.92
CA LEU A 231 35.19 -50.74 0.44
C LEU A 231 33.92 -51.00 1.27
N GLY A 232 34.09 -51.34 2.54
CA GLY A 232 32.98 -51.53 3.47
C GLY A 232 32.27 -50.23 3.83
N VAL A 233 31.03 -50.34 4.28
CA VAL A 233 30.26 -49.22 4.82
C VAL A 233 30.77 -48.90 6.23
N GLU A 234 31.24 -47.67 6.47
CA GLU A 234 31.83 -47.25 7.76
C GLU A 234 30.88 -47.37 8.96
N ARG A 235 29.58 -47.19 8.71
CA ARG A 235 28.49 -47.35 9.69
C ARG A 235 27.47 -48.36 9.20
N ALA A 236 27.88 -49.54 8.79
CA ALA A 236 26.95 -50.55 8.29
C ALA A 236 25.83 -50.83 9.31
N GLY A 237 24.57 -50.82 8.86
CA GLY A 237 23.44 -51.25 9.69
C GLY A 237 23.42 -52.77 9.89
N SER A 238 23.98 -53.50 8.92
CA SER A 238 24.22 -54.94 9.00
C SER A 238 25.39 -55.32 8.10
N SER A 239 26.11 -56.39 8.46
CA SER A 239 27.06 -57.03 7.57
C SER A 239 26.98 -58.55 7.66
N VAL A 240 27.37 -59.21 6.57
CA VAL A 240 27.42 -60.67 6.44
C VAL A 240 28.81 -61.05 5.90
N GLY A 241 29.52 -61.86 6.68
CA GLY A 241 30.86 -62.35 6.35
C GLY A 241 30.88 -63.83 5.98
N LEU A 242 31.76 -64.21 5.06
CA LEU A 242 32.11 -65.58 4.72
C LEU A 242 33.64 -65.73 4.70
N GLY A 243 34.16 -66.58 5.59
CA GLY A 243 35.56 -66.94 5.64
C GLY A 243 35.80 -68.37 5.14
N VAL A 244 36.78 -68.55 4.24
CA VAL A 244 37.26 -69.86 3.79
C VAL A 244 38.72 -70.03 4.18
N LEU A 245 39.03 -71.10 4.90
CA LEU A 245 40.39 -71.46 5.30
C LEU A 245 40.79 -72.79 4.65
N ARG A 246 41.80 -72.79 3.77
CA ARG A 246 42.32 -74.01 3.13
C ARG A 246 43.83 -73.90 2.88
N GLY A 247 44.60 -74.85 3.43
CA GLY A 247 46.04 -74.96 3.14
C GLY A 247 46.88 -73.75 3.55
N GLY A 248 46.53 -73.08 4.65
CA GLY A 248 47.22 -71.87 5.13
C GLY A 248 46.72 -70.56 4.49
N ILE A 249 45.87 -70.63 3.47
CA ILE A 249 45.24 -69.47 2.83
C ILE A 249 43.90 -69.22 3.51
N LEU A 250 43.71 -67.99 4.02
CA LEU A 250 42.44 -67.49 4.53
C LEU A 250 41.90 -66.44 3.57
N LEU A 251 40.68 -66.64 3.07
CA LEU A 251 39.93 -65.63 2.32
C LEU A 251 38.71 -65.23 3.14
N ASP A 252 38.59 -63.96 3.44
CA ASP A 252 37.44 -63.38 4.13
C ASP A 252 36.71 -62.42 3.20
N LEU A 253 35.39 -62.57 3.09
CA LEU A 253 34.50 -61.73 2.30
C LEU A 253 33.36 -61.23 3.19
N GLU A 254 33.26 -59.92 3.36
CA GLU A 254 32.21 -59.26 4.11
C GLU A 254 31.42 -58.32 3.20
N LEU A 255 30.10 -58.53 3.12
CA LEU A 255 29.17 -57.60 2.50
C LEU A 255 28.52 -56.77 3.61
N SER A 256 28.53 -55.46 3.44
CA SER A 256 28.02 -54.50 4.41
C SER A 256 26.99 -53.57 3.76
N ALA A 257 25.88 -53.34 4.45
CA ALA A 257 24.78 -52.53 3.92
C ALA A 257 24.16 -51.64 5.00
N MET A 258 23.65 -50.48 4.57
CA MET A 258 22.86 -49.56 5.39
C MET A 258 21.81 -48.88 4.52
N GLU A 259 20.60 -48.74 5.08
CA GLU A 259 19.55 -47.88 4.54
C GLU A 259 18.94 -47.10 5.70
N LYS A 260 18.87 -45.78 5.57
CA LYS A 260 18.40 -44.84 6.60
C LYS A 260 17.40 -43.87 5.96
N SER A 261 16.27 -43.67 6.61
CA SER A 261 15.29 -42.62 6.28
C SER A 261 14.97 -41.82 7.53
N GLY A 262 14.96 -40.50 7.42
CA GLY A 262 14.58 -39.56 8.48
C GLY A 262 13.62 -38.51 7.93
N ASN A 263 12.55 -38.26 8.67
CA ASN A 263 11.55 -37.25 8.34
C ASN A 263 11.46 -36.25 9.50
N GLY A 264 11.40 -34.96 9.20
CA GLY A 264 11.19 -33.89 10.17
C GLY A 264 10.12 -32.92 9.69
N GLU A 265 9.29 -32.43 10.62
CA GLU A 265 8.33 -31.36 10.36
C GLU A 265 8.42 -30.33 11.49
N ILE A 266 8.53 -29.05 11.13
CA ILE A 266 8.61 -27.92 12.05
C ILE A 266 7.53 -26.92 11.68
N ILE A 267 6.65 -26.62 12.64
CA ILE A 267 5.57 -25.65 12.46
C ILE A 267 5.79 -24.46 13.39
N SER A 268 5.85 -23.26 12.83
CA SER A 268 5.90 -21.99 13.58
C SER A 268 4.65 -21.17 13.33
N GLN A 269 4.03 -20.65 14.40
CA GLN A 269 2.76 -19.91 14.32
C GLN A 269 2.80 -18.55 15.03
N PRO A 270 3.48 -17.53 14.47
CA PRO A 270 3.41 -16.19 15.04
C PRO A 270 2.03 -15.56 14.78
N LYS A 271 1.49 -14.88 15.81
CA LYS A 271 0.20 -14.17 15.76
C LYS A 271 0.39 -12.74 16.23
N VAL A 272 -0.24 -11.80 15.54
CA VAL A 272 -0.19 -10.37 15.88
C VAL A 272 -1.55 -9.73 15.64
N VAL A 273 -1.91 -8.74 16.44
CA VAL A 273 -3.14 -7.94 16.27
C VAL A 273 -2.71 -6.51 16.04
N THR A 274 -3.32 -5.85 15.05
CA THR A 274 -3.03 -4.44 14.74
C THR A 274 -4.27 -3.72 14.22
N ALA A 275 -4.25 -2.39 14.27
CA ALA A 275 -5.31 -1.56 13.69
C ALA A 275 -5.18 -1.48 12.16
N ASP A 276 -6.27 -1.11 11.49
CA ASP A 276 -6.26 -0.83 10.05
C ASP A 276 -5.18 0.20 9.68
N LYS A 277 -4.33 -0.13 8.70
CA LYS A 277 -3.18 0.66 8.21
C LYS A 277 -2.00 0.83 9.16
N GLU A 278 -2.03 0.22 10.35
CA GLU A 278 -0.92 0.30 11.32
C GLU A 278 0.00 -0.93 11.20
N THR A 279 1.31 -0.69 11.12
CA THR A 279 2.31 -1.76 11.02
C THR A 279 2.54 -2.41 12.37
N ALA A 280 2.47 -3.74 12.41
CA ALA A 280 2.86 -4.51 13.59
C ALA A 280 3.96 -5.52 13.26
N ARG A 281 4.86 -5.70 14.23
CA ARG A 281 6.00 -6.63 14.13
C ARG A 281 6.07 -7.50 15.37
N ILE A 282 6.19 -8.81 15.15
CA ILE A 282 6.49 -9.79 16.20
C ILE A 282 7.81 -10.49 15.84
N LEU A 283 8.72 -10.60 16.81
CA LEU A 283 10.03 -11.20 16.64
C LEU A 283 10.34 -12.17 17.77
N LYS A 284 10.88 -13.33 17.43
CA LYS A 284 11.40 -14.32 18.37
C LYS A 284 12.74 -14.85 17.86
N GLY A 285 13.81 -14.66 18.61
CA GLY A 285 15.12 -15.15 18.20
C GLY A 285 16.21 -14.91 19.24
N THR A 286 17.45 -15.01 18.77
CA THR A 286 18.66 -14.82 19.55
C THR A 286 19.61 -13.90 18.80
N GLU A 287 20.40 -13.11 19.52
CA GLU A 287 21.46 -12.30 18.94
C GLU A 287 22.79 -13.06 18.97
N VAL A 288 23.48 -13.10 17.82
CA VAL A 288 24.79 -13.73 17.69
C VAL A 288 25.85 -12.62 17.63
N PRO A 289 26.88 -12.62 18.51
CA PRO A 289 27.94 -11.62 18.49
C PRO A 289 28.98 -11.93 17.40
N TYR A 290 29.27 -10.95 16.55
CA TYR A 290 30.33 -10.97 15.54
C TYR A 290 31.43 -9.99 15.94
N GLN A 291 32.69 -10.40 15.82
CA GLN A 291 33.82 -9.50 16.04
C GLN A 291 34.15 -8.79 14.71
N GLU A 292 34.05 -7.47 14.71
CA GLU A 292 34.43 -6.61 13.58
C GLU A 292 35.68 -5.82 13.95
N THR A 293 36.71 -5.85 13.09
CA THR A 293 37.92 -5.04 13.28
C THR A 293 37.65 -3.64 12.73
N SER A 294 37.61 -2.63 13.61
CA SER A 294 37.48 -1.24 13.21
C SER A 294 38.72 -0.76 12.45
N LYS A 295 38.60 0.32 11.67
CA LYS A 295 39.70 0.93 10.91
C LYS A 295 40.88 1.38 11.78
N SER A 296 40.70 1.51 13.09
CA SER A 296 41.74 1.81 14.07
C SER A 296 42.49 0.58 14.61
N GLY A 297 42.15 -0.63 14.18
CA GLY A 297 42.72 -1.88 14.69
C GLY A 297 42.09 -2.37 16.00
N ALA A 298 41.13 -1.63 16.57
CA ALA A 298 40.35 -2.08 17.72
C ALA A 298 39.27 -3.08 17.29
N THR A 299 39.10 -4.17 18.04
CA THR A 299 38.02 -5.13 17.86
C THR A 299 36.74 -4.60 18.52
N SER A 300 35.64 -4.56 17.77
CA SER A 300 34.30 -4.22 18.26
C SER A 300 33.38 -5.44 18.11
N VAL A 301 32.42 -5.61 19.01
CA VAL A 301 31.44 -6.71 18.95
C VAL A 301 30.13 -6.15 18.40
N SER A 302 29.69 -6.69 17.27
CA SER A 302 28.47 -6.34 16.53
C SER A 302 27.47 -7.49 16.65
N PHE A 303 26.27 -7.24 17.18
CA PHE A 303 25.24 -8.26 17.31
C PHE A 303 24.43 -8.36 16.02
N ARG A 304 24.23 -9.59 15.53
CA ARG A 304 23.31 -9.88 14.42
C ARG A 304 22.16 -10.72 14.95
N GLU A 305 20.93 -10.26 14.71
CA GLU A 305 19.73 -10.99 15.08
C GLU A 305 19.54 -12.21 14.18
N ALA A 306 19.36 -13.38 14.78
CA ALA A 306 18.86 -14.59 14.11
C ALA A 306 17.50 -14.91 14.72
N SER A 307 16.43 -14.54 14.01
CA SER A 307 15.07 -14.57 14.53
C SER A 307 14.04 -14.96 13.48
N LEU A 308 12.93 -15.50 13.97
CA LEU A 308 11.67 -15.53 13.27
C LEU A 308 10.98 -14.17 13.47
N SER A 309 10.75 -13.43 12.39
CA SER A 309 10.04 -12.15 12.40
C SER A 309 8.86 -12.19 11.44
N LEU A 310 7.71 -11.69 11.90
CA LEU A 310 6.56 -11.37 11.08
C LEU A 310 6.30 -9.87 11.22
N GLU A 311 6.42 -9.14 10.13
CA GLU A 311 6.07 -7.73 10.02
C GLU A 311 4.94 -7.60 9.00
N VAL A 312 3.85 -6.94 9.39
CA VAL A 312 2.64 -6.84 8.58
C VAL A 312 1.96 -5.49 8.74
N THR A 313 1.50 -4.95 7.62
CA THR A 313 0.63 -3.77 7.56
C THR A 313 -0.67 -4.17 6.85
N PRO A 314 -1.80 -4.30 7.57
CA PRO A 314 -3.08 -4.63 6.96
C PRO A 314 -3.82 -3.38 6.47
N GLN A 315 -4.68 -3.56 5.49
CA GLN A 315 -5.62 -2.57 4.99
C GLN A 315 -6.95 -3.26 4.70
N ILE A 316 -8.01 -2.87 5.41
CA ILE A 316 -9.34 -3.43 5.25
C ILE A 316 -10.07 -2.68 4.13
N THR A 317 -10.56 -3.44 3.17
CA THR A 317 -11.35 -2.93 2.04
C THR A 317 -12.84 -2.90 2.37
N PRO A 318 -13.66 -2.11 1.64
CA PRO A 318 -15.10 -2.09 1.84
C PRO A 318 -15.81 -3.44 1.61
N ASP A 319 -15.21 -4.35 0.82
CA ASP A 319 -15.74 -5.71 0.60
C ASP A 319 -15.27 -6.73 1.65
N ASN A 320 -14.89 -6.27 2.85
CA ASN A 320 -14.40 -7.10 3.98
C ASN A 320 -13.20 -8.01 3.63
N LYS A 321 -12.39 -7.61 2.64
CA LYS A 321 -11.09 -8.25 2.37
C LYS A 321 -9.96 -7.47 3.02
N VAL A 322 -8.89 -8.15 3.37
CA VAL A 322 -7.70 -7.55 3.95
C VAL A 322 -6.57 -7.61 2.92
N ILE A 323 -6.06 -6.44 2.55
CA ILE A 323 -4.81 -6.31 1.81
C ILE A 323 -3.70 -6.26 2.85
N MET A 324 -2.71 -7.14 2.75
CA MET A 324 -1.59 -7.19 3.69
C MET A 324 -0.28 -7.00 2.94
N THR A 325 0.53 -6.07 3.40
CA THR A 325 1.95 -6.00 3.03
C THR A 325 2.72 -6.74 4.11
N VAL A 326 3.35 -7.86 3.76
CA VAL A 326 3.92 -8.80 4.73
C VAL A 326 5.38 -9.05 4.40
N ARG A 327 6.18 -9.03 5.45
CA ARG A 327 7.56 -9.46 5.48
C ARG A 327 7.72 -10.54 6.53
N VAL A 328 8.01 -11.77 6.08
CA VAL A 328 8.31 -12.90 6.96
C VAL A 328 9.78 -13.24 6.81
N THR A 329 10.51 -13.26 7.91
CA THR A 329 11.91 -13.71 7.94
C THR A 329 12.05 -14.87 8.91
N LYS A 330 12.83 -15.88 8.53
CA LYS A 330 13.24 -16.98 9.37
C LYS A 330 14.75 -17.12 9.25
N ASP A 331 15.44 -16.57 10.25
CA ASP A 331 16.89 -16.55 10.31
C ASP A 331 17.37 -17.50 11.42
N GLU A 332 18.24 -18.45 11.09
CA GLU A 332 18.76 -19.45 12.04
C GLU A 332 20.30 -19.52 12.00
N PRO A 333 20.98 -19.56 13.18
CA PRO A 333 22.42 -19.70 13.24
C PRO A 333 22.84 -21.14 12.93
N ASP A 334 23.77 -21.31 12.00
CA ASP A 334 24.33 -22.60 11.61
C ASP A 334 25.61 -22.91 12.37
N TYR A 335 25.46 -23.50 13.57
CA TYR A 335 26.59 -23.88 14.41
C TYR A 335 27.46 -24.99 13.82
N VAL A 336 26.96 -25.77 12.84
CA VAL A 336 27.72 -26.86 12.22
C VAL A 336 28.81 -26.30 11.30
N ASN A 337 28.54 -25.19 10.62
CA ASN A 337 29.47 -24.52 9.70
C ASN A 337 30.13 -23.28 10.32
N ALA A 338 30.25 -23.21 11.64
CA ALA A 338 30.84 -22.06 12.33
C ALA A 338 32.34 -21.93 12.04
N LEU A 339 32.78 -20.70 11.73
CA LEU A 339 34.19 -20.36 11.56
C LEU A 339 34.65 -19.56 12.77
N ASN A 340 35.72 -19.98 13.45
CA ASN A 340 36.22 -19.33 14.67
C ASN A 340 35.14 -19.14 15.75
N ASN A 341 34.28 -20.16 15.96
CA ASN A 341 33.11 -20.12 16.85
C ASN A 341 32.00 -19.11 16.47
N VAL A 342 32.06 -18.53 15.27
CA VAL A 342 31.03 -17.63 14.75
C VAL A 342 30.20 -18.38 13.70
N PRO A 343 28.92 -18.72 13.98
CA PRO A 343 28.08 -19.41 13.01
C PRO A 343 27.64 -18.47 11.88
N PRO A 344 27.60 -18.90 10.61
CA PRO A 344 26.86 -18.19 9.57
C PRO A 344 25.36 -18.26 9.85
N ILE A 345 24.60 -17.25 9.39
CA ILE A 345 23.13 -17.21 9.55
C ILE A 345 22.49 -17.67 8.24
N ARG A 346 21.68 -18.73 8.30
CA ARG A 346 20.80 -19.14 7.21
C ARG A 346 19.58 -18.25 7.22
N LYS A 347 19.27 -17.63 6.09
CA LYS A 347 18.18 -16.66 5.96
C LYS A 347 17.13 -17.14 4.98
N ASN A 348 15.88 -17.13 5.42
CA ASN A 348 14.72 -17.34 4.57
C ASN A 348 13.81 -16.12 4.69
N GLU A 349 13.55 -15.42 3.59
CA GLU A 349 12.74 -14.20 3.60
C GLU A 349 11.67 -14.24 2.51
N VAL A 350 10.45 -13.82 2.86
CA VAL A 350 9.32 -13.68 1.94
C VAL A 350 8.74 -12.28 2.09
N ASN A 351 8.76 -11.53 0.99
CA ASN A 351 8.17 -10.20 0.88
C ASN A 351 7.03 -10.24 -0.14
N ALA A 352 5.81 -9.95 0.30
CA ALA A 352 4.65 -10.02 -0.58
C ALA A 352 3.57 -9.01 -0.20
N LYS A 353 2.78 -8.62 -1.20
CA LYS A 353 1.55 -7.87 -1.01
C LYS A 353 0.38 -8.71 -1.52
N VAL A 354 -0.48 -9.15 -0.61
CA VAL A 354 -1.57 -10.10 -0.91
C VAL A 354 -2.91 -9.54 -0.49
N ARG A 355 -3.99 -9.99 -1.13
CA ARG A 355 -5.37 -9.67 -0.76
C ARG A 355 -6.10 -10.97 -0.45
N VAL A 356 -6.68 -11.05 0.75
CA VAL A 356 -7.31 -12.27 1.28
C VAL A 356 -8.66 -11.90 1.89
N ALA A 357 -9.63 -12.79 1.84
CA ALA A 357 -10.90 -12.59 2.54
C ALA A 357 -10.73 -12.79 4.05
N ASP A 358 -11.66 -12.27 4.84
CA ASP A 358 -11.70 -12.47 6.28
C ASP A 358 -11.83 -13.96 6.63
N GLY A 359 -10.90 -14.46 7.47
CA GLY A 359 -10.87 -15.85 7.93
C GLY A 359 -10.31 -16.88 6.93
N GLU A 360 -10.01 -16.48 5.69
CA GLU A 360 -9.43 -17.39 4.70
C GLU A 360 -7.91 -17.45 4.80
N THR A 361 -7.33 -18.62 4.47
CA THR A 361 -5.88 -18.81 4.44
C THR A 361 -5.34 -18.73 3.01
N ILE A 362 -4.29 -17.93 2.80
CA ILE A 362 -3.54 -17.88 1.54
C ILE A 362 -2.14 -18.47 1.72
N VAL A 363 -1.63 -19.13 0.68
CA VAL A 363 -0.21 -19.49 0.57
C VAL A 363 0.51 -18.34 -0.11
N ILE A 364 1.46 -17.72 0.59
CA ILE A 364 2.19 -16.55 0.06
C ILE A 364 3.42 -16.99 -0.73
N GLY A 365 4.01 -18.12 -0.34
CA GLY A 365 5.15 -18.67 -1.04
C GLY A 365 5.73 -19.88 -0.33
N GLY A 366 6.73 -20.45 -0.97
CA GLY A 366 7.50 -21.55 -0.44
C GLY A 366 8.80 -21.78 -1.22
N VAL A 367 9.69 -22.55 -0.63
CA VAL A 367 10.96 -22.97 -1.25
C VAL A 367 11.04 -24.48 -1.16
N TYR A 368 11.16 -25.13 -2.31
CA TYR A 368 11.40 -26.57 -2.41
C TYR A 368 12.83 -26.80 -2.89
N SER A 369 13.59 -27.61 -2.15
CA SER A 369 14.96 -27.97 -2.49
C SER A 369 15.12 -29.48 -2.45
N THR A 370 15.82 -30.01 -3.45
CA THR A 370 16.21 -31.42 -3.50
C THR A 370 17.67 -31.53 -3.88
N THR A 371 18.44 -32.24 -3.06
CA THR A 371 19.86 -32.50 -3.27
C THR A 371 20.08 -33.99 -3.30
N GLN A 372 20.54 -34.50 -4.44
CA GLN A 372 20.90 -35.90 -4.61
C GLN A 372 22.41 -36.01 -4.82
N ASN A 373 23.07 -36.82 -4.00
CA ASN A 373 24.48 -37.12 -4.09
C ASN A 373 24.66 -38.63 -4.31
N ASN A 374 25.29 -39.00 -5.43
CA ASN A 374 25.57 -40.38 -5.77
C ASN A 374 27.09 -40.55 -5.88
N VAL A 375 27.68 -41.28 -4.94
CA VAL A 375 29.12 -41.52 -4.84
C VAL A 375 29.38 -43.00 -5.08
N VAL A 376 30.29 -43.28 -6.00
CA VAL A 376 30.71 -44.65 -6.31
C VAL A 376 32.23 -44.72 -6.15
N ASP A 377 32.67 -45.35 -5.06
CA ASP A 377 34.08 -45.66 -4.85
C ASP A 377 34.37 -47.04 -5.43
N LYS A 378 35.39 -47.17 -6.27
CA LYS A 378 35.70 -48.44 -6.93
C LYS A 378 37.18 -48.66 -7.13
N VAL A 379 37.59 -49.93 -7.16
CA VAL A 379 38.91 -50.31 -7.63
C VAL A 379 38.97 -50.07 -9.15
N PRO A 380 39.96 -49.32 -9.67
CA PRO A 380 40.14 -49.14 -11.11
C PRO A 380 40.19 -50.47 -11.84
N PHE A 381 39.64 -50.52 -13.06
CA PHE A 381 39.48 -51.74 -13.89
C PHE A 381 38.49 -52.78 -13.32
N PHE A 382 38.69 -53.28 -12.10
CA PHE A 382 37.89 -54.38 -11.54
C PHE A 382 36.46 -53.99 -11.15
N GLY A 383 36.22 -52.75 -10.72
CA GLY A 383 34.89 -52.27 -10.34
C GLY A 383 33.90 -52.14 -11.51
N ASP A 384 34.40 -52.12 -12.74
CA ASP A 384 33.59 -51.97 -13.96
C ASP A 384 33.32 -53.31 -14.67
N LEU A 385 33.83 -54.43 -14.14
CA LEU A 385 33.59 -55.74 -14.72
C LEU A 385 32.12 -56.17 -14.59
N PRO A 386 31.52 -56.74 -15.65
CA PRO A 386 30.17 -57.30 -15.57
C PRO A 386 30.14 -58.46 -14.57
N TYR A 387 29.00 -58.61 -13.88
CA TYR A 387 28.73 -59.62 -12.83
C TYR A 387 29.56 -59.49 -11.54
N VAL A 388 30.89 -59.36 -11.65
CA VAL A 388 31.82 -59.38 -10.50
C VAL A 388 32.22 -57.99 -9.99
N GLY A 389 32.01 -56.92 -10.75
CA GLY A 389 32.46 -55.57 -10.38
C GLY A 389 31.84 -55.03 -9.09
N ARG A 390 30.69 -55.58 -8.64
CA ARG A 390 30.10 -55.25 -7.34
C ARG A 390 30.97 -55.64 -6.14
N LEU A 391 31.87 -56.62 -6.29
CA LEU A 391 32.82 -57.01 -5.24
C LEU A 391 34.02 -56.04 -5.11
N PHE A 392 34.09 -55.05 -5.99
CA PHE A 392 35.19 -54.10 -6.11
C PHE A 392 34.72 -52.64 -6.06
N ARG A 393 33.50 -52.39 -5.58
CA ARG A 393 32.94 -51.03 -5.47
C ARG A 393 32.05 -50.86 -4.24
N ARG A 394 31.90 -49.62 -3.81
CA ARG A 394 30.96 -49.12 -2.80
C ARG A 394 30.06 -48.08 -3.45
N ASP A 395 28.76 -48.32 -3.38
CA ASP A 395 27.75 -47.41 -3.91
C ASP A 395 27.10 -46.68 -2.71
N VAL A 396 27.11 -45.34 -2.71
CA VAL A 396 26.49 -44.48 -1.69
C VAL A 396 25.53 -43.51 -2.37
N LEU A 397 24.24 -43.63 -2.07
CA LEU A 397 23.19 -42.73 -2.51
C LEU A 397 22.68 -41.94 -1.31
N GLN A 398 22.75 -40.62 -1.39
CA GLN A 398 22.18 -39.72 -0.40
C GLN A 398 21.21 -38.75 -1.08
N GLU A 399 20.00 -38.62 -0.53
CA GLU A 399 18.97 -37.73 -1.04
C GLU A 399 18.42 -36.90 0.12
N LYS A 400 18.41 -35.58 -0.04
CA LYS A 400 17.86 -34.63 0.93
C LYS A 400 16.79 -33.79 0.26
N LYS A 401 15.60 -33.75 0.83
CA LYS A 401 14.50 -32.89 0.40
C LYS A 401 14.14 -31.95 1.54
N SER A 402 13.94 -30.68 1.22
CA SER A 402 13.42 -29.70 2.17
C SER A 402 12.36 -28.84 1.50
N GLU A 403 11.24 -28.64 2.17
CA GLU A 403 10.13 -27.82 1.71
C GLU A 403 9.76 -26.82 2.80
N LEU A 404 9.71 -25.54 2.44
CA LEU A 404 9.23 -24.46 3.30
C LEU A 404 7.96 -23.89 2.69
N LEU A 405 6.88 -23.78 3.46
CA LEU A 405 5.63 -23.14 3.05
C LEU A 405 5.21 -22.07 4.06
N VAL A 406 4.76 -20.92 3.56
CA VAL A 406 4.29 -19.81 4.39
C VAL A 406 2.81 -19.52 4.08
N PHE A 407 1.98 -19.71 5.10
CA PHE A 407 0.55 -19.46 5.07
C PHE A 407 0.23 -18.21 5.90
N LEU A 408 -0.72 -17.39 5.44
CA LEU A 408 -1.30 -16.29 6.22
C LEU A 408 -2.81 -16.39 6.29
N THR A 409 -3.37 -16.07 7.46
CA THR A 409 -4.81 -16.00 7.71
C THR A 409 -5.11 -14.70 8.45
N PRO A 410 -5.75 -13.70 7.80
CA PRO A 410 -6.26 -12.52 8.49
C PRO A 410 -7.64 -12.78 9.09
N ARG A 411 -7.94 -12.14 10.21
CA ARG A 411 -9.26 -12.14 10.84
C ARG A 411 -9.61 -10.74 11.33
N ILE A 412 -10.66 -10.14 10.78
CA ILE A 412 -11.17 -8.84 11.21
C ILE A 412 -11.85 -9.02 12.57
N MET A 413 -11.42 -8.23 13.56
CA MET A 413 -12.01 -8.25 14.88
C MET A 413 -13.16 -7.23 14.93
N SER A 414 -14.36 -7.71 15.26
CA SER A 414 -15.49 -6.85 15.63
C SER A 414 -15.40 -6.50 17.12
N ASP A 415 -15.71 -5.25 17.49
CA ASP A 415 -15.64 -4.71 18.85
C ASP A 415 -16.32 -5.56 19.94
N GLN A 416 -17.26 -6.43 19.59
CA GLN A 416 -17.95 -7.31 20.55
C GLN A 416 -17.10 -8.47 21.09
N ALA A 417 -15.95 -8.79 20.48
CA ALA A 417 -15.13 -9.94 20.90
C ALA A 417 -14.20 -9.65 22.11
N ILE A 418 -14.00 -8.37 22.47
CA ILE A 418 -13.05 -7.96 23.52
C ILE A 418 -13.63 -8.18 24.93
N ALA A 419 -14.96 -8.35 25.07
CA ALA A 419 -15.62 -8.47 26.37
C ALA A 419 -15.70 -9.90 26.95
N VAL A 420 -15.34 -10.95 26.19
CA VAL A 420 -15.61 -12.36 26.59
C VAL A 420 -14.36 -13.13 27.02
N SER A 421 -13.16 -12.54 26.93
CA SER A 421 -11.91 -13.23 27.30
C SER A 421 -11.27 -12.73 28.60
N ARG A 422 -12.06 -12.28 29.57
CA ARG A 422 -11.54 -11.91 30.90
C ARG A 422 -12.05 -12.82 32.00
#